data_AF-A0A352DV78-F1
#
_entry.id   AF-A0A352DV78-F1
#
_cell.length_a   1.000
_cell.length_b   1.000
_cell.length_c   1.000
_cell.angle_alpha   90.00
_cell.angle_beta   90.00
_cell.angle_gamma   90.00
#
_symmetry.space_group_name_H-M   'P 1'
#
loop_
_entity.id
_entity.type
_entity.pdbx_description
1 polymer ?
#
loop_
_entity_poly.entity_id
_entity_poly.type
_entity_poly.pdbx_seq_one_letter_code
_entity_poly.pdbx_strand_id
1 'polypeptide(L)'
;MTGPAGAATVRPAVSAAAAGVVAVRTRVAAQHAAGAPGMATGGLATELFERVVLDIWSAALDDLGDETAAGVRRSVALVAVGGFGRREMAPYSDIDLMLLHDASAPVAVARMASAILRDLYDCGLEVGQSVRTPSEAARLAREDATILSALFDMRLLAGRADLVAGLDVRLRSLMRRQQRATVERLAAAREEEADRFGHTVSLLQPNVKRSPGGLRDIQLVRWLGRVTHGAESPADLALLGGLSPRDAEGLR
;
A
#
# COMPACT_ATOMS: atom_id res chain seq x y z
N MET A 1 -36.74 30.87 4.79
CA MET A 1 -37.01 29.70 3.91
C MET A 1 -35.68 29.12 3.48
N THR A 2 -35.14 28.20 4.27
CA THR A 2 -33.94 27.42 3.95
C THR A 2 -34.38 26.30 3.00
N GLY A 3 -33.93 26.35 1.75
CA GLY A 3 -34.22 25.32 0.75
C GLY A 3 -33.68 23.95 1.19
N PRO A 4 -34.32 22.84 0.79
CA PRO A 4 -33.84 21.52 1.15
C PRO A 4 -32.47 21.30 0.50
N ALA A 5 -31.49 20.90 1.30
CA ALA A 5 -30.21 20.41 0.81
C ALA A 5 -30.50 19.27 -0.18
N GLY A 6 -30.23 19.49 -1.47
CA GLY A 6 -30.39 18.48 -2.49
C GLY A 6 -29.56 17.26 -2.10
N ALA A 7 -30.21 16.10 -1.97
CA ALA A 7 -29.51 14.84 -1.81
C ALA A 7 -28.52 14.71 -2.98
N ALA A 8 -27.22 14.81 -2.68
CA ALA A 8 -26.18 14.67 -3.67
C ALA A 8 -26.38 13.31 -4.35
N THR A 9 -26.71 13.34 -5.64
CA THR A 9 -26.96 12.12 -6.41
C THR A 9 -25.66 11.34 -6.46
N VAL A 10 -25.62 10.17 -5.83
CA VAL A 10 -24.42 9.32 -5.80
C VAL A 10 -24.01 9.01 -7.23
N ARG A 11 -22.74 9.27 -7.57
CA ARG A 11 -22.21 9.06 -8.92
C ARG A 11 -22.43 7.61 -9.35
N PRO A 12 -22.83 7.33 -10.60
CA PRO A 12 -23.02 5.96 -11.08
C PRO A 12 -21.79 5.07 -10.86
N ALA A 13 -20.59 5.60 -11.07
CA ALA A 13 -19.33 4.91 -10.82
C ALA A 13 -19.15 4.51 -9.34
N VAL A 14 -19.51 5.39 -8.41
CA VAL A 14 -19.44 5.11 -6.96
C VAL A 14 -20.46 4.05 -6.56
N SER A 15 -21.68 4.12 -7.12
CA SER A 15 -22.71 3.09 -6.87
C SER A 15 -22.31 1.71 -7.42
N ALA A 16 -21.75 1.65 -8.62
CA ALA A 16 -21.21 0.42 -9.20
C ALA A 16 -20.02 -0.11 -8.39
N ALA A 17 -19.09 0.76 -7.98
CA ALA A 17 -17.98 0.41 -7.11
C ALA A 17 -18.47 -0.15 -5.76
N ALA A 18 -19.52 0.44 -5.17
CA ALA A 18 -20.08 -0.04 -3.90
C ALA A 18 -20.65 -1.46 -4.02
N ALA A 19 -21.37 -1.73 -5.12
CA ALA A 19 -21.81 -3.09 -5.44
C ALA A 19 -20.62 -4.04 -5.67
N GLY A 20 -19.58 -3.53 -6.33
CA GLY A 20 -18.30 -4.22 -6.51
C GLY A 20 -17.67 -4.63 -5.19
N VAL A 21 -17.52 -3.70 -4.23
CA VAL A 21 -16.97 -3.95 -2.89
C VAL A 21 -17.72 -5.06 -2.16
N VAL A 22 -19.05 -5.04 -2.19
CA VAL A 22 -19.87 -6.10 -1.60
C VAL A 22 -19.60 -7.44 -2.28
N ALA A 23 -19.59 -7.47 -3.62
CA ALA A 23 -19.30 -8.68 -4.38
C ALA A 23 -17.90 -9.24 -4.10
N VAL A 24 -16.88 -8.37 -3.96
CA VAL A 24 -15.52 -8.76 -3.57
C VAL A 24 -15.56 -9.47 -2.22
N ARG A 25 -16.15 -8.83 -1.20
CA ARG A 25 -16.23 -9.39 0.16
C ARG A 25 -16.95 -10.73 0.19
N THR A 26 -18.09 -10.85 -0.51
CA THR A 26 -18.81 -12.12 -0.63
C THR A 26 -17.97 -13.21 -1.28
N ARG A 27 -17.26 -12.89 -2.37
CA ARG A 27 -16.43 -13.86 -3.08
C ARG A 27 -15.23 -14.31 -2.25
N VAL A 28 -14.55 -13.37 -1.60
CA VAL A 28 -13.40 -13.66 -0.72
C VAL A 28 -13.82 -14.50 0.47
N ALA A 29 -14.96 -14.19 1.10
CA ALA A 29 -15.53 -14.97 2.19
C ALA A 29 -15.86 -16.40 1.75
N ALA A 30 -16.49 -16.58 0.58
CA ALA A 30 -16.80 -17.90 0.03
C ALA A 30 -15.54 -18.72 -0.24
N GLN A 31 -14.49 -18.11 -0.80
CA GLN A 31 -13.21 -18.77 -1.04
C GLN A 31 -12.52 -19.20 0.27
N HIS A 32 -12.55 -18.33 1.29
CA HIS A 32 -12.02 -18.65 2.60
C HIS A 32 -12.79 -19.81 3.25
N ALA A 33 -14.12 -19.77 3.21
CA ALA A 33 -14.98 -20.83 3.75
C ALA A 33 -14.77 -22.18 3.04
N ALA A 34 -14.39 -22.17 1.77
CA ALA A 34 -14.02 -23.36 1.01
C ALA A 34 -12.64 -23.93 1.38
N GLY A 35 -11.92 -23.35 2.35
CA GLY A 35 -10.63 -23.83 2.82
C GLY A 35 -9.44 -23.45 1.93
N ALA A 36 -9.59 -22.44 1.06
CA ALA A 36 -8.49 -21.99 0.22
C ALA A 36 -7.33 -21.40 1.06
N PRO A 37 -6.07 -21.54 0.62
CA PRO A 37 -4.93 -20.97 1.30
C PRO A 37 -5.08 -19.46 1.55
N GLY A 38 -4.59 -18.98 2.69
CA GLY A 38 -4.68 -17.55 3.07
C GLY A 38 -4.06 -16.63 2.04
N MET A 39 -2.87 -16.97 1.52
CA MET A 39 -2.19 -16.20 0.47
C MET A 39 -3.00 -16.14 -0.84
N ALA A 40 -3.62 -17.24 -1.24
CA ALA A 40 -4.48 -17.27 -2.42
C ALA A 40 -5.73 -16.41 -2.24
N THR A 41 -6.30 -16.41 -1.03
CA THR A 41 -7.47 -15.61 -0.66
C THR A 41 -7.15 -14.12 -0.62
N GLY A 42 -6.02 -13.74 0.00
CA GLY A 42 -5.57 -12.34 0.05
C GLY A 42 -5.12 -11.79 -1.32
N GLY A 43 -4.52 -12.64 -2.15
CA GLY A 43 -4.21 -12.31 -3.54
C GLY A 43 -5.47 -12.00 -4.36
N LEU A 44 -6.49 -12.86 -4.26
CA LEU A 44 -7.78 -12.60 -4.93
C LEU A 44 -8.44 -11.31 -4.42
N ALA A 45 -8.45 -11.10 -3.10
CA ALA A 45 -8.99 -9.87 -2.51
C ALA A 45 -8.29 -8.62 -3.08
N THR A 46 -6.97 -8.65 -3.14
CA THR A 46 -6.17 -7.55 -3.72
C THR A 46 -6.55 -7.30 -5.17
N GLU A 47 -6.60 -8.34 -6.00
CA GLU A 47 -6.90 -8.23 -7.43
C GLU A 47 -8.29 -7.65 -7.68
N LEU A 48 -9.27 -8.07 -6.90
CA LEU A 48 -10.65 -7.60 -7.00
C LEU A 48 -10.80 -6.14 -6.52
N PHE A 49 -10.19 -5.77 -5.39
CA PHE A 49 -10.22 -4.38 -4.92
C PHE A 49 -9.42 -3.45 -5.83
N GLU A 50 -8.33 -3.91 -6.44
CA GLU A 50 -7.57 -3.15 -7.44
C GLU A 50 -8.43 -2.76 -8.64
N ARG A 51 -9.31 -3.65 -9.12
CA ARG A 51 -10.28 -3.29 -10.16
C ARG A 51 -11.19 -2.16 -9.73
N VAL A 52 -11.78 -2.24 -8.54
CA VAL A 52 -12.63 -1.17 -7.99
C VAL A 52 -11.87 0.17 -7.91
N VAL A 53 -10.62 0.13 -7.46
CA VAL A 53 -9.75 1.32 -7.39
C VAL A 53 -9.49 1.90 -8.78
N LEU A 54 -9.21 1.05 -9.78
CA LEU A 54 -8.97 1.48 -11.15
C LEU A 54 -10.24 2.01 -11.84
N ASP A 55 -11.42 1.48 -11.50
CA ASP A 55 -12.69 1.99 -12.00
C ASP A 55 -12.98 3.39 -11.46
N ILE A 56 -12.78 3.63 -10.15
CA ILE A 56 -12.90 4.96 -9.55
C ILE A 56 -11.84 5.92 -10.11
N TRP A 57 -10.61 5.44 -10.30
CA TRP A 57 -9.55 6.21 -10.96
C TRP A 57 -9.95 6.68 -12.36
N SER A 58 -10.52 5.78 -13.17
CA SER A 58 -10.99 6.12 -14.52
C SER A 58 -12.12 7.13 -14.46
N ALA A 59 -13.13 6.90 -13.62
CA ALA A 59 -14.26 7.82 -13.46
C ALA A 59 -13.83 9.21 -12.97
N ALA A 60 -12.80 9.30 -12.12
CA ALA A 60 -12.26 10.58 -11.68
C ALA A 60 -11.52 11.32 -12.81
N LEU A 61 -10.88 10.61 -13.74
CA LEU A 61 -10.25 11.21 -14.92
C LEU A 61 -11.29 11.73 -15.91
N ASP A 62 -12.35 10.96 -16.15
CA ASP A 62 -13.39 11.30 -17.12
C ASP A 62 -14.11 12.62 -16.75
N ASP A 63 -14.19 12.96 -15.47
CA ASP A 63 -14.74 14.24 -14.99
C ASP A 63 -13.88 15.47 -15.31
N LEU A 64 -12.57 15.29 -15.57
CA LEU A 64 -11.63 16.41 -15.72
C LEU A 64 -11.66 17.02 -17.14
N GLY A 65 -12.39 16.42 -18.07
CA GLY A 65 -12.34 16.73 -19.50
C GLY A 65 -11.03 16.26 -20.15
N ASP A 66 -11.06 15.95 -21.44
CA ASP A 66 -9.98 15.22 -22.13
C ASP A 66 -8.59 15.85 -21.97
N GLU A 67 -8.47 17.18 -22.10
CA GLU A 67 -7.18 17.87 -22.01
C GLU A 67 -6.58 17.80 -20.59
N THR A 68 -7.38 18.12 -19.57
CA THR A 68 -6.96 18.05 -18.17
C THR A 68 -6.64 16.61 -17.77
N ALA A 69 -7.49 15.65 -18.17
CA ALA A 69 -7.28 14.23 -17.91
C ALA A 69 -5.96 13.74 -18.52
N ALA A 70 -5.65 14.15 -19.74
CA ALA A 70 -4.39 13.84 -20.39
C ALA A 70 -3.20 14.50 -19.68
N GLY A 71 -3.33 15.76 -19.24
CA GLY A 71 -2.33 16.45 -18.43
C GLY A 71 -2.07 15.75 -17.09
N VAL A 72 -3.13 15.28 -16.42
CA VAL A 72 -3.04 14.50 -15.19
C VAL A 72 -2.36 13.16 -15.46
N ARG A 73 -2.79 12.36 -16.43
CA ARG A 73 -2.13 11.08 -16.80
C ARG A 73 -0.64 11.25 -17.08
N ARG A 74 -0.23 12.40 -17.64
CA ARG A 74 1.17 12.77 -17.89
C ARG A 74 1.90 13.39 -16.70
N SER A 75 1.28 13.59 -15.54
CA SER A 75 1.92 14.23 -14.39
C SER A 75 1.83 13.40 -13.10
N VAL A 76 1.03 12.32 -13.09
CA VAL A 76 0.78 11.51 -11.89
C VAL A 76 0.96 10.01 -12.07
N ALA A 77 1.16 9.31 -10.97
CA ALA A 77 1.08 7.86 -10.85
C ALA A 77 0.26 7.48 -9.61
N LEU A 78 -0.70 6.57 -9.79
CA LEU A 78 -1.41 5.91 -8.71
C LEU A 78 -0.62 4.68 -8.27
N VAL A 79 -0.26 4.63 -7.01
CA VAL A 79 0.64 3.61 -6.45
C VAL A 79 -0.01 2.97 -5.24
N ALA A 80 -0.11 1.64 -5.24
CA ALA A 80 -0.42 0.87 -4.04
C ALA A 80 0.82 0.76 -3.16
N VAL A 81 0.67 0.85 -1.84
CA VAL A 81 1.78 0.68 -0.88
C VAL A 81 1.39 -0.33 0.20
N GLY A 82 2.35 -0.74 1.04
CA GLY A 82 2.10 -1.65 2.16
C GLY A 82 1.47 -2.98 1.74
N GLY A 83 0.46 -3.44 2.50
CA GLY A 83 -0.19 -4.73 2.25
C GLY A 83 -0.90 -4.84 0.90
N PHE A 84 -1.45 -3.72 0.40
CA PHE A 84 -2.10 -3.66 -0.90
C PHE A 84 -1.09 -3.73 -2.06
N GLY A 85 0.03 -3.02 -1.90
CA GLY A 85 1.15 -3.08 -2.84
C GLY A 85 1.77 -4.47 -2.92
N ARG A 86 1.94 -5.14 -1.76
CA ARG A 86 2.49 -6.50 -1.65
C ARG A 86 1.53 -7.62 -2.06
N ARG A 87 0.26 -7.32 -2.32
CA ARG A 87 -0.80 -8.31 -2.66
C ARG A 87 -1.11 -9.31 -1.55
N GLU A 88 -1.02 -8.85 -0.32
CA GLU A 88 -1.26 -9.66 0.89
C GLU A 88 -2.38 -9.03 1.74
N MET A 89 -3.45 -8.55 1.09
CA MET A 89 -4.59 -7.97 1.81
C MET A 89 -5.33 -9.02 2.64
N ALA A 90 -5.76 -8.65 3.85
CA ALA A 90 -6.84 -9.36 4.52
C ALA A 90 -8.19 -8.84 4.01
N PRO A 91 -9.29 -9.61 4.15
CA PRO A 91 -10.59 -9.29 3.53
C PRO A 91 -11.18 -7.92 3.89
N TYR A 92 -10.81 -7.38 5.05
CA TYR A 92 -11.27 -6.08 5.57
C TYR A 92 -10.08 -5.15 5.88
N SER A 93 -8.93 -5.35 5.23
CA SER A 93 -7.82 -4.41 5.35
C SER A 93 -8.10 -3.11 4.61
N ASP A 94 -7.62 -2.02 5.18
CA ASP A 94 -7.52 -0.72 4.52
C ASP A 94 -6.73 -0.83 3.21
N ILE A 95 -7.06 0.05 2.28
CA ILE A 95 -6.33 0.20 1.01
C ILE A 95 -5.41 1.41 1.14
N ASP A 96 -4.10 1.15 1.15
CA ASP A 96 -3.10 2.21 1.19
C ASP A 96 -2.66 2.61 -0.22
N LEU A 97 -2.92 3.88 -0.57
CA LEU A 97 -2.61 4.50 -1.85
C LEU A 97 -1.66 5.68 -1.68
N MET A 98 -0.82 5.87 -2.69
CA MET A 98 -0.01 7.06 -2.87
C MET A 98 -0.22 7.59 -4.29
N LEU A 99 -0.63 8.86 -4.39
CA LEU A 99 -0.63 9.60 -5.63
C LEU A 99 0.72 10.31 -5.76
N LEU A 100 1.61 9.75 -6.58
CA LEU A 100 2.87 10.41 -6.94
C LEU A 100 2.64 11.42 -8.05
N HIS A 101 3.29 12.58 -7.96
CA HIS A 101 3.23 13.60 -9.03
C HIS A 101 4.58 14.29 -9.28
N ASP A 102 4.74 14.88 -10.46
CA ASP A 102 5.94 15.66 -10.83
C ASP A 102 5.86 17.15 -10.48
N ALA A 103 4.75 17.57 -9.85
CA ALA A 103 4.45 18.94 -9.44
C ALA A 103 4.15 19.93 -10.59
N SER A 104 3.97 19.45 -11.83
CA SER A 104 3.57 20.30 -12.96
C SER A 104 2.12 20.79 -12.90
N ALA A 105 1.21 20.06 -12.23
CA ALA A 105 -0.22 20.34 -12.23
C ALA A 105 -0.87 20.29 -10.83
N PRO A 106 -0.35 21.01 -9.83
CA PRO A 106 -0.70 20.82 -8.41
C PRO A 106 -2.20 20.96 -8.11
N VAL A 107 -2.91 21.88 -8.76
CA VAL A 107 -4.35 22.07 -8.57
C VAL A 107 -5.16 20.90 -9.11
N ALA A 108 -4.83 20.40 -10.32
CA ALA A 108 -5.50 19.26 -10.91
C ALA A 108 -5.24 17.98 -10.10
N VAL A 109 -3.99 17.79 -9.66
CA VAL A 109 -3.59 16.67 -8.79
C VAL A 109 -4.35 16.68 -7.47
N ALA A 110 -4.43 17.83 -6.79
CA ALA A 110 -5.15 17.94 -5.53
C ALA A 110 -6.65 17.66 -5.71
N ARG A 111 -7.28 18.20 -6.75
CA ARG A 111 -8.69 17.92 -7.08
C ARG A 111 -8.93 16.43 -7.34
N MET A 112 -8.04 15.80 -8.11
CA MET A 112 -8.13 14.38 -8.40
C MET A 112 -7.96 13.53 -7.14
N ALA A 113 -6.96 13.83 -6.31
CA ALA A 113 -6.72 13.13 -5.05
C ALA A 113 -7.95 13.17 -4.14
N SER A 114 -8.52 14.36 -3.93
CA SER A 114 -9.74 14.53 -3.13
C SER A 114 -10.95 13.79 -3.71
N ALA A 115 -11.11 13.81 -5.04
CA ALA A 115 -12.20 13.09 -5.70
C ALA A 115 -12.07 11.58 -5.51
N ILE A 116 -10.89 11.00 -5.78
CA ILE A 116 -10.64 9.56 -5.60
C ILE A 116 -10.83 9.15 -4.15
N LEU A 117 -10.27 9.91 -3.19
CA LEU A 117 -10.37 9.56 -1.77
C LEU A 117 -11.82 9.52 -1.31
N ARG A 118 -12.61 10.56 -1.65
CA ARG A 118 -14.03 10.62 -1.34
C ARG A 118 -14.79 9.46 -1.98
N ASP A 119 -14.60 9.25 -3.28
CA ASP A 119 -15.38 8.28 -4.04
C ASP A 119 -15.09 6.83 -3.62
N LEU A 120 -13.85 6.52 -3.23
CA LEU A 120 -13.49 5.23 -2.62
C LEU A 120 -14.13 5.08 -1.22
N TYR A 121 -14.15 6.14 -0.42
CA TYR A 121 -14.82 6.09 0.89
C TYR A 121 -16.32 5.88 0.75
N ASP A 122 -16.97 6.60 -0.17
CA ASP A 122 -18.39 6.52 -0.45
C ASP A 122 -18.82 5.13 -0.98
N CYS A 123 -17.90 4.38 -1.60
CA CYS A 123 -18.15 2.99 -2.02
C CYS A 123 -17.94 1.94 -0.90
N GLY A 124 -17.58 2.39 0.32
CA GLY A 124 -17.45 1.53 1.51
C GLY A 124 -16.06 0.94 1.74
N LEU A 125 -15.02 1.55 1.13
CA LEU A 125 -13.63 1.21 1.38
C LEU A 125 -13.02 2.14 2.44
N GLU A 126 -12.20 1.56 3.32
CA GLU A 126 -11.31 2.33 4.17
C GLU A 126 -10.00 2.56 3.41
N VAL A 127 -9.62 3.82 3.23
CA VAL A 127 -8.49 4.19 2.36
C VAL A 127 -7.54 5.13 3.08
N GLY A 128 -6.28 4.71 3.20
CA GLY A 128 -5.17 5.61 3.49
C GLY A 128 -4.65 6.20 2.19
N GLN A 129 -4.70 7.52 2.01
CA GLN A 129 -4.14 8.18 0.82
C GLN A 129 -3.06 9.20 1.20
N SER A 130 -1.96 9.19 0.45
CA SER A 130 -0.96 10.26 0.48
C SER A 130 -0.74 10.85 -0.91
N VAL A 131 -0.43 12.15 -0.98
CA VAL A 131 -0.11 12.86 -2.23
C VAL A 131 1.28 13.45 -2.09
N ARG A 132 2.22 13.03 -2.95
CA ARG A 132 3.64 13.36 -2.76
C ARG A 132 4.37 13.47 -4.10
N THR A 133 5.39 14.30 -4.15
CA THR A 133 6.45 14.15 -5.16
C THR A 133 7.41 13.01 -4.79
N PRO A 134 8.16 12.43 -5.74
CA PRO A 134 9.22 11.46 -5.44
C PRO A 134 10.26 11.99 -4.44
N SER A 135 10.55 13.29 -4.48
CA SER A 135 11.48 13.94 -3.55
C SER A 135 10.93 14.00 -2.13
N GLU A 136 9.66 14.35 -1.96
CA GLU A 136 8.99 14.38 -0.64
C GLU A 136 8.82 12.99 -0.06
N ALA A 137 8.39 12.01 -0.87
CA ALA A 137 8.27 10.63 -0.44
C ALA A 137 9.61 10.07 0.07
N ALA A 138 10.70 10.30 -0.66
CA ALA A 138 12.04 9.89 -0.22
C ALA A 138 12.51 10.63 1.04
N ARG A 139 12.19 11.92 1.18
CA ARG A 139 12.53 12.70 2.38
C ARG A 139 11.81 12.16 3.61
N LEU A 140 10.50 11.92 3.52
CA LEU A 140 9.71 11.37 4.62
C LEU A 140 10.16 9.94 4.98
N ALA A 141 10.47 9.11 3.99
CA ALA A 141 11.00 7.76 4.21
C ALA A 141 12.36 7.74 4.94
N ARG A 142 13.14 8.81 4.82
CA ARG A 142 14.39 8.97 5.59
C ARG A 142 14.11 9.25 7.07
N GLU A 143 12.98 9.84 7.39
CA GLU A 143 12.65 10.32 8.75
C GLU A 143 11.76 9.33 9.50
N ASP A 144 10.95 8.53 8.78
CA ASP A 144 9.92 7.66 9.37
C ASP A 144 10.01 6.21 8.85
N ALA A 145 10.16 5.26 9.77
CA ALA A 145 10.26 3.82 9.47
C ALA A 145 8.96 3.21 8.91
N THR A 146 7.81 3.71 9.34
CA THR A 146 6.49 3.27 8.86
C THR A 146 6.29 3.69 7.41
N ILE A 147 6.66 4.93 7.07
CA ILE A 147 6.63 5.41 5.68
C ILE A 147 7.62 4.61 4.82
N LEU A 148 8.86 4.44 5.30
CA LEU A 148 9.88 3.70 4.56
C LEU A 148 9.45 2.26 4.25
N SER A 149 8.98 1.54 5.27
CA SER A 149 8.55 0.15 5.12
C SER A 149 7.35 0.02 4.19
N ALA A 150 6.38 0.95 4.23
CA ALA A 150 5.26 0.97 3.28
C ALA A 150 5.73 1.16 1.83
N LEU A 151 6.75 1.99 1.61
CA LEU A 151 7.31 2.26 0.28
C LEU A 151 8.17 1.11 -0.27
N PHE A 152 8.65 0.18 0.56
CA PHE A 152 9.29 -1.04 0.05
C PHE A 152 8.35 -1.92 -0.74
N ASP A 153 7.05 -1.84 -0.44
CA ASP A 153 6.01 -2.60 -1.11
C ASP A 153 5.28 -1.78 -2.18
N MET A 154 5.89 -0.70 -2.69
CA MET A 154 5.23 0.17 -3.67
C MET A 154 5.02 -0.54 -5.01
N ARG A 155 3.82 -0.38 -5.57
CA ARG A 155 3.43 -0.98 -6.84
C ARG A 155 2.57 -0.03 -7.67
N LEU A 156 3.00 0.23 -8.90
CA LEU A 156 2.22 1.04 -9.84
C LEU A 156 0.89 0.35 -10.16
N LEU A 157 -0.20 1.12 -10.05
CA LEU A 157 -1.54 0.72 -10.50
C LEU A 157 -1.89 1.41 -11.83
N ALA A 158 -1.67 2.73 -11.92
CA ALA A 158 -1.99 3.52 -13.11
C ALA A 158 -1.11 4.78 -13.23
N GLY A 159 -1.01 5.35 -14.43
CA GLY A 159 -0.29 6.59 -14.69
C GLY A 159 1.20 6.41 -15.02
N ARG A 160 2.03 7.37 -14.61
CA ARG A 160 3.44 7.49 -15.02
C ARG A 160 4.40 6.58 -14.24
N ALA A 161 4.83 5.50 -14.89
CA ALA A 161 5.78 4.54 -14.33
C ALA A 161 7.15 5.14 -13.97
N ASP A 162 7.59 6.18 -14.68
CA ASP A 162 8.88 6.82 -14.46
C ASP A 162 8.96 7.56 -13.11
N LEU A 163 7.83 8.02 -12.56
CA LEU A 163 7.77 8.59 -11.21
C LEU A 163 8.08 7.55 -10.13
N VAL A 164 7.53 6.34 -10.30
CA VAL A 164 7.76 5.22 -9.39
C VAL A 164 9.22 4.75 -9.49
N ALA A 165 9.74 4.61 -10.71
CA ALA A 165 11.14 4.26 -10.94
C ALA A 165 12.09 5.31 -10.33
N GLY A 166 11.77 6.61 -10.50
CA GLY A 166 12.54 7.70 -9.90
C GLY A 166 12.53 7.67 -8.37
N LEU A 167 11.40 7.29 -7.75
CA LEU A 167 11.33 7.09 -6.30
C LEU A 167 12.16 5.88 -5.86
N ASP A 168 12.09 4.74 -6.57
CA ASP A 168 12.88 3.54 -6.26
C ASP A 168 14.39 3.81 -6.27
N VAL A 169 14.88 4.54 -7.28
CA VAL A 169 16.29 4.95 -7.36
C VAL A 169 16.69 5.79 -6.14
N ARG A 170 15.83 6.71 -5.71
CA ARG A 170 16.07 7.57 -4.53
C ARG A 170 16.10 6.74 -3.25
N LEU A 171 15.17 5.81 -3.06
CA LEU A 171 15.10 4.92 -1.90
C LEU A 171 16.33 4.00 -1.84
N ARG A 172 16.72 3.39 -2.97
CA ARG A 172 17.94 2.57 -3.03
C ARG A 172 19.19 3.40 -2.72
N SER A 173 19.28 4.63 -3.22
CA SER A 173 20.38 5.54 -2.87
C SER A 173 20.38 5.92 -1.38
N LEU A 174 19.21 6.15 -0.80
CA LEU A 174 19.04 6.44 0.62
C LEU A 174 19.55 5.26 1.46
N MET A 175 19.12 4.04 1.13
CA MET A 175 19.51 2.80 1.83
C MET A 175 21.01 2.55 1.74
N ARG A 176 21.65 2.79 0.58
CA ARG A 176 23.10 2.66 0.46
C ARG A 176 23.87 3.68 1.31
N ARG A 177 23.41 4.93 1.37
CA ARG A 177 24.10 6.01 2.10
C ARG A 177 23.90 5.95 3.61
N GLN A 178 22.76 5.44 4.06
CA GLN A 178 22.34 5.44 5.46
C GLN A 178 21.98 4.04 5.96
N GLN A 179 22.62 3.00 5.41
CA GLN A 179 22.26 1.60 5.67
C GLN A 179 22.10 1.31 7.16
N ARG A 180 23.14 1.61 7.96
CA ARG A 180 23.14 1.41 9.41
C ARG A 180 22.01 2.15 10.12
N ALA A 181 21.87 3.46 9.86
CA ALA A 181 20.83 4.28 10.48
C ALA A 181 19.42 3.81 10.10
N THR A 182 19.23 3.31 8.87
CA THR A 182 17.96 2.74 8.42
C THR A 182 17.65 1.41 9.13
N VAL A 183 18.65 0.52 9.30
CA VAL A 183 18.50 -0.72 10.06
C VAL A 183 18.13 -0.42 11.52
N GLU A 184 18.87 0.47 12.17
CA GLU A 184 18.61 0.88 13.56
C GLU A 184 17.20 1.46 13.72
N ARG A 185 16.74 2.28 12.78
CA ARG A 185 15.38 2.85 12.81
C ARG A 185 14.28 1.80 12.64
N LEU A 186 14.46 0.84 11.73
CA LEU A 186 13.50 -0.25 11.52
C LEU A 186 13.43 -1.17 12.75
N ALA A 187 14.58 -1.45 13.37
CA ALA A 187 14.64 -2.22 14.62
C ALA A 187 13.98 -1.48 15.78
N ALA A 188 14.29 -0.20 15.98
CA ALA A 188 13.68 0.63 17.03
C ALA A 188 12.15 0.72 16.88
N ALA A 189 11.65 0.94 15.66
CA ALA A 189 10.21 0.95 15.40
C ALA A 189 9.55 -0.40 15.73
N ARG A 190 10.29 -1.51 15.61
CA ARG A 190 9.80 -2.83 16.00
C ARG A 190 9.77 -3.01 17.51
N GLU A 191 10.78 -2.51 18.22
CA GLU A 191 10.84 -2.52 19.68
C GLU A 191 9.68 -1.70 20.29
N GLU A 192 9.44 -0.48 19.79
CA GLU A 192 8.29 0.35 20.21
C GLU A 192 6.93 -0.32 19.96
N GLU A 193 6.86 -1.21 18.98
CA GLU A 193 5.67 -2.01 18.73
C GLU A 193 5.56 -3.19 19.71
N ALA A 194 6.68 -3.81 20.08
CA ALA A 194 6.70 -4.85 21.12
C ALA A 194 6.29 -4.29 22.50
N ASP A 195 6.63 -3.04 22.83
CA ASP A 195 6.17 -2.38 24.06
C ASP A 195 4.64 -2.34 24.18
N ARG A 196 3.93 -2.28 23.04
CA ARG A 196 2.46 -2.21 22.98
C ARG A 196 1.79 -3.58 22.88
N PHE A 197 2.46 -4.55 22.27
CA PHE A 197 1.88 -5.87 21.95
C PHE A 197 2.55 -7.04 22.69
N GLY A 198 3.43 -6.74 23.64
CA GLY A 198 4.20 -7.68 24.44
C GLY A 198 5.53 -8.10 23.80
N HIS A 199 6.50 -8.47 24.64
CA HIS A 199 7.85 -8.89 24.21
C HIS A 199 8.04 -10.41 24.15
N THR A 200 6.99 -11.20 24.40
CA THR A 200 7.08 -12.66 24.44
C THR A 200 6.15 -13.30 23.43
N VAL A 201 6.59 -14.44 22.89
CA VAL A 201 5.79 -15.33 22.05
C VAL A 201 4.76 -16.12 22.87
N SER A 202 4.88 -16.13 24.20
CA SER A 202 4.05 -16.93 25.12
C SER A 202 2.83 -16.17 25.66
N LEU A 203 2.32 -15.19 24.91
CA LEU A 203 1.08 -14.50 25.29
C LEU A 203 -0.11 -15.45 25.14
N LEU A 204 -1.08 -15.36 26.06
CA LEU A 204 -2.32 -16.15 25.99
C LEU A 204 -3.18 -15.78 24.77
N GLN A 205 -3.13 -14.51 24.35
CA GLN A 205 -3.86 -13.99 23.20
C GLN A 205 -2.91 -13.13 22.34
N PRO A 206 -2.00 -13.76 21.57
CA PRO A 206 -1.05 -13.02 20.75
C PRO A 206 -1.76 -12.38 19.56
N ASN A 207 -1.29 -11.19 19.16
CA ASN A 207 -1.72 -10.57 17.92
C ASN A 207 -0.93 -11.18 16.75
N VAL A 208 -1.64 -11.84 15.82
CA VAL A 208 -1.03 -12.54 14.66
C VAL A 208 -0.15 -11.63 13.80
N LYS A 209 -0.46 -10.33 13.72
CA LYS A 209 0.31 -9.37 12.95
C LYS A 209 1.46 -8.76 13.77
N ARG A 210 1.19 -8.36 15.01
CA ARG A 210 2.00 -7.38 15.76
C ARG A 210 2.83 -7.99 16.89
N SER A 211 2.38 -9.09 17.48
CA SER A 211 3.13 -9.76 18.56
C SER A 211 4.41 -10.41 18.02
N PRO A 212 5.43 -10.64 18.87
CA PRO A 212 6.65 -11.35 18.48
C PRO A 212 6.34 -12.72 17.85
N GLY A 213 7.06 -13.08 16.79
CA GLY A 213 6.82 -14.25 15.94
C GLY A 213 5.68 -14.07 14.92
N GLY A 214 5.01 -12.91 14.89
CA GLY A 214 3.93 -12.61 13.96
C GLY A 214 4.37 -12.12 12.58
N LEU A 215 3.40 -11.77 11.73
CA LEU A 215 3.64 -11.33 10.35
C LEU A 215 4.60 -10.14 10.24
N ARG A 216 4.61 -9.25 11.22
CA ARG A 216 5.48 -8.07 11.24
C ARG A 216 6.96 -8.44 11.36
N ASP A 217 7.30 -9.54 12.02
CA ASP A 217 8.69 -9.99 12.12
C ASP A 217 9.20 -10.52 10.78
N ILE A 218 8.34 -11.27 10.06
CA ILE A 218 8.63 -11.73 8.69
C ILE A 218 8.82 -10.54 7.75
N GLN A 219 7.96 -9.52 7.88
CA GLN A 219 8.08 -8.26 7.13
C GLN A 219 9.40 -7.54 7.47
N LEU A 220 9.78 -7.47 8.75
CA LEU A 220 11.03 -6.87 9.17
C LEU A 220 12.24 -7.58 8.56
N VAL A 221 12.26 -8.92 8.54
CA VAL A 221 13.33 -9.68 7.86
C VAL A 221 13.44 -9.31 6.40
N ARG A 222 12.31 -9.21 5.67
CA ARG A 222 12.29 -8.76 4.27
C ARG A 222 12.86 -7.34 4.13
N TRP A 223 12.42 -6.41 4.97
CA TRP A 223 12.87 -5.02 4.92
C TRP A 223 14.36 -4.88 5.22
N LEU A 224 14.85 -5.56 6.26
CA LEU A 224 16.27 -5.59 6.60
C LEU A 224 17.09 -6.22 5.47
N GLY A 225 16.63 -7.32 4.88
CA GLY A 225 17.26 -7.94 3.71
C GLY A 225 17.36 -6.98 2.52
N ARG A 226 16.29 -6.24 2.24
CA ARG A 226 16.28 -5.20 1.18
C ARG A 226 17.29 -4.09 1.47
N VAL A 227 17.39 -3.62 2.72
CA VAL A 227 18.33 -2.56 3.13
C VAL A 227 19.78 -3.00 3.06
N THR A 228 20.07 -4.20 3.53
CA THR A 228 21.44 -4.69 3.74
C THR A 228 22.02 -5.37 2.50
N HIS A 229 21.21 -6.15 1.79
CA HIS A 229 21.64 -6.98 0.66
C HIS A 229 20.97 -6.59 -0.66
N GLY A 230 19.96 -5.71 -0.65
CA GLY A 230 19.16 -5.43 -1.84
C GLY A 230 18.20 -6.56 -2.21
N ALA A 231 17.95 -7.49 -1.27
CA ALA A 231 17.11 -8.65 -1.50
C ALA A 231 15.62 -8.29 -1.64
N GLU A 232 14.92 -8.90 -2.59
CA GLU A 232 13.48 -8.68 -2.81
C GLU A 232 12.61 -9.76 -2.11
N SER A 233 13.21 -10.85 -1.62
CA SER A 233 12.52 -11.92 -0.90
C SER A 233 13.42 -12.65 0.11
N PRO A 234 12.87 -13.43 1.07
CA PRO A 234 13.69 -14.24 1.97
C PRO A 234 14.55 -15.28 1.24
N ALA A 235 14.05 -15.83 0.13
CA ALA A 235 14.82 -16.76 -0.71
C ALA A 235 16.01 -16.07 -1.38
N ASP A 236 15.80 -14.85 -1.90
CA ASP A 236 16.85 -14.01 -2.48
C ASP A 236 17.88 -13.61 -1.41
N LEU A 237 17.43 -13.26 -0.20
CA LEU A 237 18.31 -12.97 0.93
C LEU A 237 19.20 -14.16 1.29
N ALA A 238 18.68 -15.39 1.21
CA ALA A 238 19.48 -16.59 1.44
C ALA A 238 20.52 -16.82 0.34
N LEU A 239 20.16 -16.60 -0.93
CA LEU A 239 21.11 -16.67 -2.05
C LEU A 239 22.25 -15.65 -1.90
N LEU A 240 21.95 -14.47 -1.34
CA LEU A 240 22.91 -13.41 -1.05
C LEU A 240 23.70 -13.63 0.26
N GLY A 241 23.46 -14.75 0.96
CA GLY A 241 24.18 -15.12 2.19
C GLY A 241 23.72 -14.39 3.46
N GLY A 242 22.63 -13.62 3.40
CA GLY A 242 22.09 -12.89 4.55
C GLY A 242 21.17 -13.71 5.45
N LEU A 243 20.79 -14.91 5.03
CA LEU A 243 19.94 -15.85 5.78
C LEU A 243 20.33 -17.29 5.44
N SER A 244 20.18 -18.23 6.39
CA SER A 244 20.39 -19.64 6.06
C SER A 244 19.27 -20.16 5.14
N PRO A 245 19.53 -21.13 4.24
CA PRO A 245 18.48 -21.73 3.41
C PRO A 245 17.33 -22.33 4.23
N ARG A 246 17.66 -22.90 5.40
CA ARG A 246 16.67 -23.45 6.34
C ARG A 246 15.74 -22.39 6.90
N ASP A 247 16.29 -21.25 7.33
CA ASP A 247 15.46 -20.16 7.87
C ASP A 247 14.63 -19.51 6.76
N ALA A 248 15.18 -19.41 5.54
CA ALA A 248 14.43 -18.91 4.39
C ALA A 248 13.25 -19.80 4.00
N GLU A 249 13.39 -21.12 4.14
CA GLU A 249 12.29 -22.08 3.95
C GLU A 249 11.23 -21.94 5.05
N GLY A 250 11.64 -21.72 6.30
CA GLY A 250 10.72 -21.52 7.42
C GLY A 250 9.92 -20.21 7.37
N LEU A 251 10.33 -19.24 6.56
CA LEU A 251 9.67 -17.94 6.38
C LEU A 251 8.75 -17.87 5.14
N ARG A 252 8.55 -18.98 4.41
CA ARG A 252 7.65 -19.07 3.25
C ARG A 252 6.19 -19.29 3.68
#